data_AF-A0A7S2US70-F1
#
_entry.id   AF-A0A7S2US70-F1
#
_cell.length_a   1.000
_cell.length_b   1.000
_cell.length_c   1.000
_cell.angle_alpha   90.00
_cell.angle_beta   90.00
_cell.angle_gamma   90.00
#
_symmetry.space_group_name_H-M   'P 1'
#
loop_
_entity.id
_entity.type
_entity.pdbx_description
1 polymer ?
#
loop_
_entity_poly.entity_id
_entity_poly.type
_entity_poly.pdbx_seq_one_letter_code
_entity_poly.pdbx_strand_id
1 'polypeptide(L)'
;PDGTKAGSVTSLGEGARWYDGQCDLNKMFVCEDRCPDSTITGHPGKCGCDTLDVDLNGDFIIDCYANVWFFYNNEVTWEQARLDCLNRGQIFADIENSFENSMVQMVVAQALGGS
;
A
#
# COMPACT_ATOMS: atom_id res chain seq x y z
N PRO A 1 14.69 8.24 8.48
CA PRO A 1 15.55 8.42 7.29
C PRO A 1 14.69 8.17 6.05
N ASP A 2 13.99 9.23 5.66
CA ASP A 2 13.02 9.23 4.58
C ASP A 2 13.78 9.15 3.25
N GLY A 3 13.83 7.95 2.69
CA GLY A 3 14.82 7.53 1.70
C GLY A 3 14.41 7.75 0.25
N THR A 4 13.27 8.37 -0.03
CA THR A 4 12.85 8.57 -1.43
C THR A 4 13.48 9.84 -1.99
N LYS A 5 14.34 9.68 -3.01
CA LYS A 5 14.75 10.79 -3.87
C LYS A 5 13.50 11.33 -4.58
N ALA A 6 13.48 12.62 -4.89
CA ALA A 6 12.42 13.19 -5.73
C ALA A 6 12.32 12.37 -7.05
N GLY A 7 11.16 11.75 -7.29
CA GLY A 7 10.92 10.88 -8.45
C GLY A 7 11.22 9.39 -8.26
N SER A 8 11.42 8.91 -7.02
CA SER A 8 11.52 7.47 -6.71
C SER A 8 10.38 6.96 -5.84
N VAL A 9 9.97 5.72 -6.07
CA VAL A 9 8.91 5.01 -5.32
C VAL A 9 9.46 3.71 -4.76
N THR A 10 8.99 3.28 -3.60
CA THR A 10 9.41 1.98 -3.03
C THR A 10 8.62 0.87 -3.72
N SER A 11 9.34 -0.09 -4.32
CA SER A 11 8.74 -1.16 -5.12
C SER A 11 9.33 -2.53 -4.77
N LEU A 12 8.52 -3.58 -4.87
CA LEU A 12 8.94 -4.98 -4.68
C LEU A 12 9.45 -5.56 -6.00
N GLY A 13 10.65 -6.12 -5.95
CA GLY A 13 11.39 -6.58 -7.12
C GLY A 13 11.71 -8.06 -7.06
N GLU A 14 12.65 -8.46 -7.93
CA GLU A 14 13.12 -9.84 -8.02
C GLU A 14 13.59 -10.38 -6.65
N GLY A 15 13.10 -11.57 -6.30
CA GLY A 15 13.34 -12.17 -5.00
C GLY A 15 12.63 -11.48 -3.83
N ALA A 16 11.52 -10.78 -4.09
CA ALA A 16 10.67 -10.11 -3.10
C ALA A 16 11.43 -9.10 -2.22
N ARG A 17 12.38 -8.36 -2.82
CA ARG A 17 13.15 -7.31 -2.12
C ARG A 17 12.67 -5.92 -2.51
N TRP A 18 12.72 -5.00 -1.57
CA TRP A 18 12.39 -3.59 -1.79
C TRP A 18 13.54 -2.85 -2.47
N TYR A 19 13.21 -2.01 -3.44
CA TYR A 19 14.12 -1.10 -4.12
C TYR A 19 13.44 0.22 -4.44
N ASP A 20 14.24 1.26 -4.59
CA ASP A 20 13.80 2.54 -5.17
C ASP A 20 13.56 2.34 -6.67
N GLY A 21 12.30 2.33 -7.06
CA GLY A 21 11.82 2.29 -8.44
C GLY A 21 11.61 3.69 -9.02
N GLN A 22 11.56 3.79 -10.35
CA GLN A 22 11.22 5.03 -11.05
C GLN A 22 9.70 5.17 -11.14
N CYS A 23 9.16 6.37 -10.84
CA CYS A 23 7.71 6.61 -10.82
C CYS A 23 6.99 6.33 -12.16
N ASP A 24 7.68 6.56 -13.28
CA ASP A 24 7.11 6.48 -14.63
C ASP A 24 7.18 5.07 -15.23
N LEU A 25 7.77 4.10 -14.52
CA LEU A 25 7.77 2.71 -14.97
C LEU A 25 6.42 2.08 -14.66
N ASN A 26 5.87 1.39 -15.65
CA ASN A 26 4.66 0.60 -15.46
C ASN A 26 4.97 -0.60 -14.56
N LYS A 27 4.21 -0.74 -13.48
CA LYS A 27 4.34 -1.81 -12.48
C LYS A 27 2.97 -2.26 -11.99
N MET A 28 2.92 -3.50 -11.52
CA MET A 28 1.83 -3.98 -10.67
C MET A 28 1.81 -3.18 -9.36
N PHE A 29 0.65 -3.11 -8.72
CA PHE A 29 0.47 -2.30 -7.52
C PHE A 29 -0.46 -2.97 -6.51
N VAL A 30 -0.39 -2.48 -5.27
CA VAL A 30 -1.20 -2.96 -4.16
C VAL A 30 -1.97 -1.77 -3.59
N CYS A 31 -3.29 -1.90 -3.54
CA CYS A 31 -4.15 -0.97 -2.82
C CYS A 31 -4.49 -1.56 -1.45
N GLU A 32 -4.80 -0.69 -0.51
CA GLU A 32 -5.20 -1.04 0.83
C GLU A 32 -6.53 -0.36 1.16
N ASP A 33 -7.45 -1.14 1.70
CA ASP A 33 -8.70 -0.68 2.26
C ASP A 33 -8.65 -0.83 3.78
N ARG A 34 -8.54 0.31 4.46
CA ARG A 34 -8.55 0.39 5.92
C ARG A 34 -9.93 0.67 6.49
N CYS A 35 -10.93 0.85 5.62
CA CYS A 35 -12.29 1.31 5.94
C CYS A 35 -13.36 0.54 5.15
N PRO A 36 -13.36 -0.82 5.10
CA PRO A 36 -14.21 -1.57 4.16
C PRO A 36 -15.72 -1.38 4.35
N ASP A 37 -16.14 -0.98 5.56
CA ASP A 37 -17.55 -0.67 5.87
C ASP A 37 -17.87 0.84 5.73
N SER A 38 -16.87 1.69 5.49
CA SER A 38 -17.07 3.13 5.27
C SER A 38 -17.30 3.41 3.80
N THR A 39 -18.26 4.29 3.52
CA THR A 39 -18.53 4.79 2.16
C THR A 39 -17.67 6.00 1.79
N ILE A 40 -16.82 6.44 2.72
CA ILE A 40 -16.03 7.66 2.66
C ILE A 40 -14.56 7.30 2.83
N THR A 41 -13.75 7.69 1.85
CA THR A 41 -12.40 7.15 1.66
C THR A 41 -11.49 8.25 1.11
N GLY A 42 -10.19 8.21 1.41
CA GLY A 42 -9.24 9.24 0.97
C GLY A 42 -9.34 10.54 1.79
N HIS A 43 -9.84 10.45 3.02
CA HIS A 43 -9.77 11.55 3.97
C HIS A 43 -8.33 11.82 4.41
N PRO A 44 -8.00 13.07 4.80
CA PRO A 44 -6.71 13.36 5.41
C PRO A 44 -6.53 12.52 6.67
N GLY A 45 -5.46 11.74 6.73
CA GLY A 45 -5.18 10.85 7.86
C GLY A 45 -4.51 9.55 7.43
N LYS A 46 -4.06 8.77 8.41
CA LYS A 46 -3.43 7.46 8.26
C LYS A 46 -4.42 6.36 7.89
N CYS A 47 -5.63 6.39 8.43
CA CYS A 47 -6.66 5.43 8.04
C CYS A 47 -7.37 5.84 6.75
N GLY A 48 -7.47 7.14 6.47
CA GLY A 48 -8.19 7.64 5.31
C GLY A 48 -9.71 7.47 5.39
N CYS A 49 -10.24 7.17 6.59
CA CYS A 49 -11.66 7.00 6.89
C CYS A 49 -12.32 8.30 7.38
N ASP A 50 -13.63 8.26 7.63
CA ASP A 50 -14.41 9.33 8.26
C ASP A 50 -14.25 9.44 9.79
N THR A 51 -13.48 8.52 10.40
CA THR A 51 -13.09 8.57 11.81
C THR A 51 -11.70 9.13 12.03
N LEU A 52 -11.49 9.68 13.21
CA LEU A 52 -10.18 10.20 13.62
C LEU A 52 -9.17 9.07 13.78
N ASP A 53 -7.94 9.30 13.33
CA ASP A 53 -6.78 8.46 13.59
C ASP A 53 -6.43 8.52 15.08
N VAL A 54 -6.56 7.38 15.79
CA VAL A 54 -6.21 7.26 17.20
C VAL A 54 -5.37 6.00 17.39
N ASP A 55 -4.27 6.13 18.13
CA ASP A 55 -3.53 5.00 18.69
C ASP A 55 -4.14 4.67 20.06
N LEU A 56 -4.96 3.63 20.11
CA LEU A 56 -5.72 3.22 21.30
C LEU A 56 -4.85 2.43 22.29
N ASN A 57 -3.78 1.80 21.81
CA ASN A 57 -3.00 0.84 22.58
C ASN A 57 -1.58 1.35 22.95
N GLY A 58 -1.14 2.45 22.35
CA GLY A 58 0.10 3.16 22.65
C GLY A 58 1.35 2.57 21.99
N ASP A 59 1.21 1.82 20.89
CA ASP A 59 2.32 1.20 20.16
C ASP A 59 2.90 2.06 19.03
N PHE A 60 2.40 3.30 18.89
CA PHE A 60 2.73 4.26 17.83
C PHE A 60 2.24 3.87 16.42
N ILE A 61 1.36 2.88 16.32
CA ILE A 61 0.62 2.52 15.09
C ILE A 61 -0.81 3.04 15.26
N ILE A 62 -1.36 3.65 14.20
CA ILE A 62 -2.74 4.12 14.24
C ILE A 62 -3.69 2.92 14.07
N ASP A 63 -4.66 2.78 14.97
CA ASP A 63 -5.68 1.74 14.88
C ASP A 63 -6.74 2.12 13.83
N CYS A 64 -6.68 1.46 12.67
CA CYS A 64 -7.71 1.55 11.63
C CYS A 64 -8.71 0.39 11.72
N TYR A 65 -9.85 0.50 11.02
CA TYR A 65 -10.92 -0.52 11.10
C TYR A 65 -10.51 -1.89 10.59
N ALA A 66 -9.69 -1.92 9.54
CA ALA A 66 -9.16 -3.13 8.93
C ALA A 66 -7.83 -2.81 8.22
N ASN A 67 -7.16 -3.85 7.74
CA ASN A 67 -6.05 -3.77 6.78
C ASN A 67 -6.31 -4.82 5.68
N VAL A 68 -7.12 -4.47 4.67
CA VAL A 68 -7.47 -5.37 3.55
C VAL A 68 -6.68 -4.98 2.32
N TRP A 69 -5.90 -5.91 1.77
CA TRP A 69 -5.02 -5.62 0.63
C TRP A 69 -5.51 -6.22 -0.67
N PHE A 70 -5.51 -5.39 -1.73
CA PHE A 70 -5.92 -5.76 -3.07
C PHE A 70 -4.72 -5.68 -4.03
N PHE A 71 -4.36 -6.82 -4.59
CA PHE A 71 -3.23 -6.95 -5.52
C PHE A 71 -3.73 -6.84 -6.96
N TYR A 72 -3.22 -5.86 -7.71
CA TYR A 72 -3.58 -5.61 -9.09
C TYR A 72 -2.42 -6.00 -10.02
N ASN A 73 -2.71 -6.86 -11.00
CA ASN A 73 -1.71 -7.43 -11.91
C ASN A 73 -1.55 -6.62 -13.22
N ASN A 74 -2.37 -5.61 -13.46
CA ASN A 74 -2.15 -4.68 -14.57
C ASN A 74 -1.01 -3.72 -14.25
N GLU A 75 -0.19 -3.41 -15.25
CA GLU A 75 0.97 -2.55 -15.09
C GLU A 75 0.64 -1.11 -15.46
N VAL A 76 0.83 -0.18 -14.51
CA VAL A 76 0.58 1.26 -14.69
C VAL A 76 1.67 2.08 -14.00
N THR A 77 1.79 3.37 -14.32
CA THR A 77 2.71 4.26 -13.60
C THR A 77 2.28 4.43 -12.15
N TRP A 78 3.19 4.88 -11.29
CA TRP A 78 2.89 5.07 -9.86
C TRP A 78 1.70 6.01 -9.63
N GLU A 79 1.64 7.12 -10.37
CA GLU A 79 0.55 8.09 -10.20
C GLU A 79 -0.80 7.49 -10.64
N GLN A 80 -0.82 6.69 -11.71
CA GLN A 80 -2.03 5.98 -12.12
C GLN A 80 -2.45 4.92 -11.11
N ALA A 81 -1.52 4.15 -10.56
CA ALA A 81 -1.83 3.19 -9.49
C ALA A 81 -2.46 3.89 -8.28
N ARG A 82 -1.89 5.02 -7.85
CA ARG A 82 -2.40 5.82 -6.73
C ARG A 82 -3.82 6.32 -7.01
N LEU A 83 -4.06 6.87 -8.20
CA LEU A 83 -5.39 7.33 -8.60
C LEU A 83 -6.40 6.18 -8.71
N ASP A 84 -5.97 5.02 -9.21
CA ASP A 84 -6.82 3.83 -9.32
C ASP A 84 -7.27 3.32 -7.94
N CYS A 85 -6.39 3.31 -6.93
CA CYS A 85 -6.79 3.00 -5.56
C CYS A 85 -7.84 4.00 -5.06
N LEU A 86 -7.57 5.31 -5.20
CA LEU A 86 -8.49 6.36 -4.74
C LEU A 86 -9.85 6.30 -5.42
N ASN A 87 -9.90 6.03 -6.73
CA ASN A 87 -11.15 5.89 -7.48
C ASN A 87 -12.01 4.70 -7.03
N ARG A 88 -11.41 3.75 -6.31
CA ARG A 88 -12.09 2.58 -5.73
C ARG A 88 -12.45 2.77 -4.26
N GLY A 89 -12.17 3.95 -3.72
CA GLY A 89 -12.28 4.22 -2.30
C GLY A 89 -11.23 3.51 -1.45
N GLN A 90 -10.04 3.34 -2.00
CA GLN A 90 -8.92 2.71 -1.30
C GLN A 90 -7.77 3.72 -1.19
N ILE A 91 -6.78 3.38 -0.38
CA ILE A 91 -5.49 4.08 -0.36
C ILE A 91 -4.43 3.23 -1.06
N PHE A 92 -3.31 3.86 -1.41
CA PHE A 92 -2.14 3.09 -1.78
C PHE A 92 -1.62 2.37 -0.53
N ALA A 93 -1.21 1.10 -0.66
CA ALA A 93 -0.81 0.31 0.50
C ALA A 93 0.34 0.96 1.27
N ASP A 94 0.15 1.15 2.58
CA ASP A 94 1.17 1.65 3.50
C ASP A 94 1.60 0.49 4.41
N ILE A 95 2.87 0.09 4.28
CA ILE A 95 3.44 -1.10 4.94
C ILE A 95 4.28 -0.62 6.11
N GLU A 96 3.74 -0.77 7.31
CA GLU A 96 4.23 -0.08 8.51
C GLU A 96 5.16 -0.96 9.36
N ASN A 97 5.04 -2.29 9.25
CA ASN A 97 5.80 -3.21 10.11
C ASN A 97 6.32 -4.47 9.39
N SER A 98 7.12 -5.26 10.11
CA SER A 98 7.77 -6.47 9.57
C SER A 98 6.79 -7.60 9.29
N PHE A 99 5.67 -7.66 10.00
CA PHE A 99 4.63 -8.67 9.77
C PHE A 99 3.93 -8.39 8.44
N GLU A 100 3.50 -7.15 8.22
CA GLU A 100 2.93 -6.68 6.97
C GLU A 100 3.90 -6.89 5.79
N ASN A 101 5.15 -6.47 5.97
CA ASN A 101 6.18 -6.70 4.98
C ASN A 101 6.29 -8.19 4.57
N SER A 102 6.27 -9.10 5.55
CA SER A 102 6.34 -10.54 5.30
C SER A 102 5.13 -11.05 4.52
N MET A 103 3.95 -10.53 4.82
CA MET A 103 2.71 -10.88 4.11
C MET A 103 2.75 -10.46 2.64
N VAL A 104 3.15 -9.22 2.34
CA VAL A 104 3.27 -8.75 0.94
C VAL A 104 4.33 -9.55 0.19
N GLN A 105 5.50 -9.76 0.79
CA GLN A 105 6.58 -10.54 0.18
C GLN A 105 6.15 -11.98 -0.13
N MET A 106 5.40 -12.61 0.78
CA MET A 106 4.86 -13.96 0.57
C MET A 106 3.88 -14.00 -0.60
N VAL A 107 2.93 -13.06 -0.67
CA VAL A 107 1.93 -13.03 -1.76
C VAL A 107 2.60 -12.76 -3.11
N VAL A 108 3.51 -11.79 -3.17
CA VAL A 108 4.25 -11.46 -4.40
C VAL A 108 5.15 -12.62 -4.82
N ALA A 109 5.82 -13.30 -3.89
CA ALA A 109 6.63 -14.48 -4.20
C ALA A 109 5.80 -15.63 -4.78
N GLN A 110 4.57 -15.86 -4.32
CA GLN A 110 3.67 -16.85 -4.91
C GLN A 110 3.21 -16.45 -6.32
N ALA A 111 2.92 -15.16 -6.55
CA ALA A 111 2.52 -14.65 -7.86
C ALA A 111 3.66 -14.69 -8.90
N LEU A 112 4.90 -14.44 -8.47
CA LEU A 112 6.09 -14.45 -9.34
C LEU A 112 6.80 -15.82 -9.42
N GLY A 113 6.47 -16.75 -8.52
CA GLY A 113 7.08 -18.08 -8.40
C GLY A 113 6.27 -19.22 -9.04
N GLY A 114 5.23 -18.90 -9.82
CA GLY A 114 4.53 -19.87 -10.65
C GLY A 114 5.29 -20.17 -11.94
N SER A 115 6.23 -21.11 -11.88
CA SER A 115 6.80 -21.83 -13.04
C SER A 115 6.92 -23.30 -12.71
#